data_AF-A0A1H7B683-F1
#
_entry.id   AF-A0A1H7B683-F1
#
_cell.length_a   1.000
_cell.length_b   1.000
_cell.length_c   1.000
_cell.angle_alpha   90.00
_cell.angle_beta   90.00
_cell.angle_gamma   90.00
#
_symmetry.space_group_name_H-M   'P 1'
#
loop_
_entity.id
_entity.type
_entity.pdbx_description
1 polymer ?
#
loop_
_entity_poly.entity_id
_entity_poly.type
_entity_poly.pdbx_seq_one_letter_code
_entity_poly.pdbx_strand_id
1 'polypeptide(L)'
;MLKRYFLFFAIWLSFAAVCQAAQPPLPASKPVDASSSGLSAEKASSDKKDTVVTDRFVQIFADETYTYYLDVKTAQRIACPYRDDEQLIDVWVKLVEPQDTAYHYPQTYILEHYYLRPAKKQIQLLCEAEIAGRPTNDLVQKPYLDANWENIVPGSVEDSLYQVVIEKMKVLSPEKKIKKSGGSNFFDNVLRIAM
;
A
#
# COMPACT_ATOMS: atom_id res chain seq x y z
N MET A 1 -39.10 49.63 39.12
CA MET A 1 -37.91 50.40 39.51
C MET A 1 -36.80 50.05 38.52
N LEU A 2 -36.70 50.82 37.44
CA LEU A 2 -35.63 51.80 37.18
C LEU A 2 -34.27 51.11 36.93
N LYS A 3 -33.87 51.00 35.65
CA LYS A 3 -32.83 51.85 34.98
C LYS A 3 -31.42 51.30 35.26
N ARG A 4 -30.44 51.15 34.36
CA ARG A 4 -30.11 51.61 33.00
C ARG A 4 -28.83 50.81 32.64
N TYR A 5 -28.67 50.25 31.44
CA TYR A 5 -28.23 50.90 30.20
C TYR A 5 -26.82 51.53 30.22
N PHE A 6 -26.10 51.25 29.12
CA PHE A 6 -24.88 51.90 28.59
C PHE A 6 -23.52 51.49 29.17
N LEU A 7 -22.71 50.80 28.35
CA LEU A 7 -21.64 51.49 27.61
C LEU A 7 -21.14 50.62 26.44
N PHE A 8 -21.73 50.89 25.27
CA PHE A 8 -21.06 50.79 23.98
C PHE A 8 -20.06 51.96 23.92
N PHE A 9 -18.78 51.64 23.72
CA PHE A 9 -17.71 52.50 23.18
C PHE A 9 -16.90 51.51 22.31
N ALA A 10 -17.03 51.41 20.98
CA ALA A 10 -16.93 52.41 19.91
C ALA A 10 -15.72 53.33 20.12
N ILE A 11 -14.89 53.49 19.07
CA ILE A 11 -13.66 54.32 18.92
C ILE A 11 -12.40 53.43 19.04
N TRP A 12 -11.57 53.15 18.03
CA TRP A 12 -11.10 53.88 16.82
C TRP A 12 -10.71 52.84 15.74
N LEU A 13 -11.08 52.90 14.47
CA LEU A 13 -10.83 53.88 13.40
C LEU A 13 -9.33 54.14 13.09
N SER A 14 -8.99 53.88 11.81
CA SER A 14 -7.90 54.47 11.02
C SER A 14 -6.52 53.80 11.05
N PHE A 15 -6.25 52.97 10.04
CA PHE A 15 -4.99 53.07 9.29
C PHE A 15 -5.29 52.94 7.81
N ALA A 16 -5.46 54.10 7.16
CA ALA A 16 -5.34 54.24 5.74
C ALA A 16 -3.95 54.84 5.44
N ALA A 17 -3.39 54.35 4.33
CA ALA A 17 -2.63 55.12 3.34
C ALA A 17 -1.09 54.98 3.29
N VAL A 18 -0.67 54.44 2.13
CA VAL A 18 0.37 54.97 1.20
C VAL A 18 1.78 54.33 1.19
N CYS A 19 2.09 53.72 0.03
CA CYS A 19 3.33 53.77 -0.79
C CYS A 19 3.52 52.41 -1.50
N GLN A 20 3.08 52.21 -2.75
CA GLN A 20 3.73 52.59 -4.02
C GLN A 20 5.15 52.02 -4.20
N ALA A 21 5.29 50.90 -4.93
CA ALA A 21 6.47 50.62 -5.78
C ALA A 21 6.24 49.42 -6.74
N ALA A 22 6.25 49.74 -8.04
CA ALA A 22 6.83 48.98 -9.16
C ALA A 22 6.33 47.56 -9.49
N GLN A 23 5.39 47.48 -10.44
CA GLN A 23 5.27 46.36 -11.39
C GLN A 23 6.15 46.62 -12.62
N PRO A 24 6.93 45.65 -13.13
CA PRO A 24 7.52 45.74 -14.46
C PRO A 24 6.50 45.35 -15.56
N PRO A 25 6.57 45.96 -16.76
CA PRO A 25 5.52 45.90 -17.77
C PRO A 25 5.50 44.62 -18.62
N LEU A 26 4.28 44.22 -19.01
CA LEU A 26 3.98 43.28 -20.10
C LEU A 26 4.41 43.84 -21.46
N PRO A 27 4.88 43.01 -22.42
CA PRO A 27 4.86 43.37 -23.83
C PRO A 27 3.56 42.93 -24.52
N ALA A 28 2.90 43.89 -25.20
CA ALA A 28 1.94 43.69 -26.30
C ALA A 28 2.69 43.10 -27.54
N SER A 29 2.14 42.40 -28.54
CA SER A 29 0.88 42.63 -29.29
C SER A 29 0.62 41.55 -30.40
N LYS A 30 -0.65 41.10 -30.54
CA LYS A 30 -1.49 40.93 -31.79
C LYS A 30 -1.13 39.89 -32.91
N PRO A 31 -2.01 39.56 -33.91
CA PRO A 31 -3.07 38.51 -33.86
C PRO A 31 -3.20 37.62 -35.14
N VAL A 32 -4.13 36.63 -35.12
CA VAL A 32 -4.84 35.90 -36.25
C VAL A 32 -4.02 35.22 -37.37
N ASP A 33 -4.27 33.97 -37.78
CA ASP A 33 -5.38 33.52 -38.65
C ASP A 33 -5.58 31.99 -38.64
N ALA A 34 -6.81 31.57 -38.97
CA ALA A 34 -7.24 30.19 -39.18
C ALA A 34 -6.95 29.70 -40.62
N SER A 35 -6.73 28.38 -40.81
CA SER A 35 -7.37 27.55 -41.87
C SER A 35 -6.53 26.30 -42.26
N SER A 36 -7.12 25.14 -41.97
CA SER A 36 -7.31 23.92 -42.76
C SER A 36 -6.28 23.31 -43.73
N SER A 37 -6.39 21.97 -43.83
CA SER A 37 -5.91 21.03 -44.85
C SER A 37 -4.45 20.61 -44.74
N GLY A 38 -4.04 19.34 -44.83
CA GLY A 38 -4.68 18.06 -45.14
C GLY A 38 -3.56 17.06 -45.49
N LEU A 39 -3.91 15.76 -45.47
CA LEU A 39 -3.19 14.58 -45.98
C LEU A 39 -2.26 13.76 -45.04
N SER A 40 -2.79 12.59 -44.67
CA SER A 40 -2.28 11.24 -45.01
C SER A 40 -0.92 10.78 -44.49
N ALA A 41 -0.92 9.90 -43.48
CA ALA A 41 -0.03 8.74 -43.36
C ALA A 41 -0.57 7.85 -42.22
N GLU A 42 -1.25 6.75 -42.54
CA GLU A 42 -0.66 5.41 -42.72
C GLU A 42 -0.74 4.60 -41.42
N LYS A 43 -1.46 3.47 -41.54
CA LYS A 43 -1.62 2.46 -40.50
C LYS A 43 -0.24 1.96 -40.07
N ALA A 44 0.16 2.32 -38.87
CA ALA A 44 1.03 1.47 -38.06
C ALA A 44 0.27 1.12 -36.80
N SER A 45 -0.54 0.05 -36.91
CA SER A 45 -0.90 -0.78 -35.77
C SER A 45 0.39 -1.33 -35.18
N SER A 46 1.06 -0.53 -34.35
CA SER A 46 1.97 -1.09 -33.38
C SER A 46 1.07 -1.72 -32.33
N ASP A 47 0.86 -3.03 -32.47
CA ASP A 47 0.68 -3.90 -31.32
C ASP A 47 1.89 -3.67 -30.41
N LYS A 48 1.83 -2.59 -29.63
CA LYS A 48 2.51 -2.52 -28.36
C LYS A 48 1.79 -3.59 -27.56
N LYS A 49 2.37 -4.79 -27.61
CA LYS A 49 2.23 -5.76 -26.54
C LYS A 49 2.57 -4.98 -25.28
N ASP A 50 1.55 -4.40 -24.65
CA ASP A 50 1.63 -3.73 -23.38
C ASP A 50 2.28 -4.74 -22.48
N THR A 51 3.58 -4.53 -22.29
CA THR A 51 4.34 -5.26 -21.31
C THR A 51 3.79 -4.65 -20.04
N VAL A 52 2.72 -5.25 -19.52
CA VAL A 52 2.07 -4.78 -18.29
C VAL A 52 3.18 -4.85 -17.25
N VAL A 53 3.84 -3.72 -17.01
CA VAL A 53 4.74 -3.55 -15.90
C VAL A 53 3.78 -3.54 -14.72
N THR A 54 3.52 -4.71 -14.17
CA THR A 54 2.77 -4.81 -12.92
C THR A 54 3.61 -4.09 -11.89
N ASP A 55 3.11 -2.94 -11.44
CA ASP A 55 3.72 -2.23 -10.33
C ASP A 55 3.89 -3.20 -9.16
N ARG A 56 5.08 -3.18 -8.56
CA ARG A 56 5.44 -4.08 -7.44
C ARG A 56 4.45 -3.97 -6.30
N PHE A 57 4.03 -2.74 -6.01
CA PHE A 57 3.12 -2.39 -4.95
C PHE A 57 1.73 -2.13 -5.53
N VAL A 58 0.78 -3.00 -5.20
CA VAL A 58 -0.62 -2.88 -5.65
C VAL A 58 -1.46 -2.36 -4.51
N GLN A 59 -2.21 -1.28 -4.75
CA GLN A 59 -3.15 -0.76 -3.76
C GLN A 59 -4.21 -1.81 -3.44
N ILE A 60 -4.41 -2.05 -2.15
CA ILE A 60 -5.37 -3.05 -1.67
C ILE A 60 -6.52 -2.41 -0.90
N PHE A 61 -6.21 -1.40 -0.10
CA PHE A 61 -7.12 -0.84 0.89
C PHE A 61 -6.71 0.61 1.17
N ALA A 62 -7.65 1.43 1.64
CA ALA A 62 -7.39 2.80 2.04
C ALA A 62 -8.31 3.18 3.19
N ASP A 63 -7.72 3.78 4.22
CA ASP A 63 -8.39 4.34 5.38
C ASP A 63 -8.35 5.88 5.32
N GLU A 64 -8.91 6.52 6.34
CA GLU A 64 -8.78 7.96 6.56
C GLU A 64 -7.32 8.37 6.80
N THR A 65 -6.51 7.51 7.42
CA THR A 65 -5.12 7.83 7.81
C THR A 65 -4.08 7.36 6.80
N TYR A 66 -4.26 6.19 6.18
CA TYR A 66 -3.24 5.61 5.29
C TYR A 66 -3.85 4.93 4.07
N THR A 67 -3.10 4.92 2.98
CA THR A 67 -3.32 4.05 1.82
C THR A 67 -2.39 2.85 1.89
N TYR A 68 -2.94 1.65 1.79
CA TYR A 68 -2.22 0.38 1.93
C TYR A 68 -1.92 -0.22 0.57
N TYR A 69 -0.66 -0.56 0.37
CA TYR A 69 -0.16 -1.21 -0.84
C TYR A 69 0.48 -2.55 -0.49
N LEU A 70 0.06 -3.62 -1.17
CA LEU A 70 0.64 -4.95 -1.03
C LEU A 70 1.84 -5.12 -1.96
N ASP A 71 2.96 -5.63 -1.45
CA ASP A 71 4.08 -6.06 -2.29
C ASP A 71 3.79 -7.42 -2.93
N VAL A 72 3.41 -7.41 -4.20
CA VAL A 72 3.06 -8.62 -4.95
C VAL A 72 4.28 -9.49 -5.26
N LYS A 73 5.50 -8.92 -5.30
CA LYS A 73 6.71 -9.67 -5.65
C LYS A 73 7.16 -10.59 -4.52
N THR A 74 7.04 -10.14 -3.28
CA THR A 74 7.45 -10.90 -2.09
C THR A 74 6.30 -11.72 -1.50
N ALA A 75 5.05 -11.39 -1.81
CA ALA A 75 3.88 -12.09 -1.30
C ALA A 75 3.90 -13.58 -1.68
N GLN A 76 3.97 -14.45 -0.67
CA GLN A 76 4.10 -15.89 -0.88
C GLN A 76 3.37 -16.70 0.19
N ARG A 77 3.07 -17.96 -0.14
CA ARG A 77 2.58 -18.96 0.82
C ARG A 77 3.77 -19.80 1.27
N ILE A 78 4.02 -19.81 2.57
CA ILE A 78 5.07 -20.60 3.21
C ILE A 78 4.45 -21.72 4.03
N ALA A 79 5.15 -22.85 4.17
CA ALA A 79 4.75 -23.88 5.13
C ALA A 79 5.05 -23.38 6.55
N CYS A 80 4.22 -23.74 7.52
CA CYS A 80 4.48 -23.40 8.90
C CYS A 80 5.74 -24.14 9.40
N PRO A 81 6.75 -23.47 9.99
CA PRO A 81 8.06 -24.07 10.31
C PRO A 81 8.04 -25.33 11.19
N TYR A 82 6.98 -25.52 11.99
CA TYR A 82 6.83 -26.66 12.90
C TYR A 82 5.58 -27.50 12.63
N ARG A 83 4.82 -27.16 11.58
CA ARG A 83 3.50 -27.73 11.29
C ARG A 83 3.34 -27.89 9.78
N ASP A 84 3.46 -29.11 9.28
CA ASP A 84 3.32 -29.39 7.84
C ASP A 84 1.86 -29.33 7.34
N ASP A 85 0.90 -29.26 8.25
CA ASP A 85 -0.54 -29.23 7.97
C ASP A 85 -1.07 -27.81 7.69
N GLU A 86 -0.37 -26.77 8.15
CA GLU A 86 -0.79 -25.37 8.05
C GLU A 86 0.10 -24.58 7.07
N GLN A 87 -0.53 -23.80 6.19
CA GLN A 87 0.16 -22.81 5.35
C GLN A 87 0.02 -21.43 5.97
N LEU A 88 1.10 -20.66 5.95
CA LEU A 88 1.12 -19.25 6.32
C LEU A 88 1.24 -18.41 5.05
N ILE A 89 0.79 -17.17 5.14
CA ILE A 89 0.98 -16.16 4.10
C ILE A 89 1.96 -15.14 4.64
N ASP A 90 3.02 -14.92 3.86
CA ASP A 90 4.11 -13.98 4.12
C ASP A 90 3.92 -12.79 3.19
N VAL A 91 3.69 -11.60 3.77
CA VAL A 91 3.36 -10.39 3.00
C VAL A 91 3.98 -9.13 3.60
N TRP A 92 4.36 -8.22 2.72
CA TRP A 92 4.79 -6.88 3.04
C TRP A 92 3.74 -5.87 2.61
N VAL A 93 3.36 -4.97 3.51
CA VAL A 93 2.36 -3.93 3.29
C VAL A 93 3.02 -2.58 3.49
N LYS A 94 2.94 -1.73 2.46
CA LYS A 94 3.43 -0.36 2.48
C LYS A 94 2.26 0.57 2.80
N LEU A 95 2.41 1.37 3.85
CA LEU A 95 1.46 2.38 4.29
C LEU A 95 1.97 3.75 3.86
N VAL A 96 1.11 4.51 3.20
CA VAL A 96 1.41 5.87 2.73
C VAL A 96 0.33 6.81 3.22
N GLU A 97 0.73 7.88 3.91
CA GLU A 97 -0.20 8.93 4.32
C GLU A 97 -0.80 9.63 3.08
N PRO A 98 -2.11 9.94 3.08
CA PRO A 98 -2.69 10.77 2.05
C PRO A 98 -2.05 12.16 2.11
N GLN A 99 -1.53 12.63 0.98
CA GLN A 99 -0.81 13.91 0.94
C GLN A 99 -1.77 15.07 1.18
N ASP A 100 -1.69 15.67 2.37
CA ASP A 100 -2.53 16.80 2.76
C ASP A 100 -1.91 18.11 2.23
N THR A 101 -1.92 18.31 0.91
CA THR A 101 -1.53 19.53 0.16
C THR A 101 -0.11 20.10 0.33
N ALA A 102 0.65 19.70 1.35
CA ALA A 102 2.02 20.12 1.59
C ALA A 102 3.01 19.04 1.10
N TYR A 103 3.79 19.39 0.08
CA TYR A 103 4.80 18.49 -0.49
C TYR A 103 5.96 18.29 0.49
N HIS A 104 5.90 17.24 1.30
CA HIS A 104 6.99 16.85 2.20
C HIS A 104 7.97 15.94 1.46
N TYR A 105 9.16 16.47 1.16
CA TYR A 105 10.28 15.68 0.63
C TYR A 105 11.35 15.49 1.71
N PRO A 106 11.86 14.26 1.92
CA PRO A 106 11.51 13.02 1.22
C PRO A 106 10.15 12.45 1.66
N GLN A 107 9.47 11.76 0.74
CA GLN A 107 8.24 11.02 1.07
C GLN A 107 8.57 9.91 2.07
N THR A 108 8.05 10.03 3.28
CA THR A 108 8.10 8.99 4.30
C THR A 108 7.02 7.96 4.02
N TYR A 109 7.32 6.70 4.30
CA TYR A 109 6.31 5.63 4.29
C TYR A 109 6.68 4.59 5.33
N ILE A 110 5.67 3.90 5.83
CA ILE A 110 5.84 2.81 6.77
C ILE A 110 5.73 1.51 5.99
N LEU A 111 6.58 0.54 6.30
CA LEU A 111 6.58 -0.77 5.69
C LEU A 111 6.44 -1.82 6.80
N GLU A 112 5.34 -2.58 6.75
CA GLU A 112 4.99 -3.57 7.74
C GLU A 112 5.12 -4.97 7.15
N HIS A 113 5.69 -5.88 7.93
CA HIS A 113 5.86 -7.28 7.56
C HIS A 113 4.94 -8.15 8.39
N TYR A 114 4.04 -8.88 7.71
CA TYR A 114 3.04 -9.71 8.36
C TYR A 114 3.20 -11.17 8.01
N TYR A 115 2.94 -12.00 9.03
CA TYR A 115 2.46 -13.36 8.82
C TYR A 115 0.97 -13.46 9.08
N LEU A 116 0.27 -14.10 8.14
CA LEU A 116 -1.16 -14.36 8.22
C LEU A 116 -1.36 -15.87 8.27
N ARG A 117 -2.27 -16.32 9.15
CA ARG A 117 -2.64 -17.73 9.29
C ARG A 117 -4.09 -17.94 8.83
N PRO A 118 -4.31 -18.34 7.56
CA PRO A 118 -5.64 -18.58 7.00
C PRO A 118 -6.52 -19.53 7.81
N ALA A 119 -5.92 -20.60 8.35
CA ALA A 119 -6.64 -21.68 9.04
C ALA A 119 -7.31 -21.24 10.35
N LYS A 120 -6.70 -20.30 11.08
CA LYS A 120 -7.17 -19.85 12.41
C LYS A 120 -7.65 -18.41 12.43
N LYS A 121 -7.59 -17.70 11.29
CA LYS A 121 -7.87 -16.26 11.19
C LYS A 121 -7.05 -15.45 12.22
N GLN A 122 -5.73 -15.66 12.18
CA GLN A 122 -4.77 -14.98 13.04
C GLN A 122 -3.77 -14.18 12.21
N ILE A 123 -3.23 -13.12 12.80
CA ILE A 123 -2.21 -12.26 12.23
C ILE A 123 -1.05 -12.11 13.21
N GLN A 124 0.15 -11.92 12.69
CA GLN A 124 1.34 -11.63 13.48
C GLN A 124 2.17 -10.57 12.76
N LEU A 125 2.43 -9.45 13.44
CA LEU A 125 3.37 -8.42 12.97
C LEU A 125 4.81 -8.81 13.32
N LEU A 126 5.65 -8.93 12.31
CA LEU A 126 7.07 -9.29 12.46
C LEU A 126 7.95 -8.08 12.66
N CYS A 127 7.77 -7.05 11.83
CA CYS A 127 8.48 -5.79 11.97
C CYS A 127 7.71 -4.66 11.30
N GLU A 128 8.03 -3.47 11.77
CA GLU A 128 7.61 -2.21 11.20
C GLU A 128 8.87 -1.40 10.89
N ALA A 129 8.86 -0.76 9.72
CA ALA A 129 10.00 -0.03 9.18
C ALA A 129 9.53 1.31 8.66
N GLU A 130 9.86 2.39 9.35
CA GLU A 130 9.69 3.73 8.81
C GLU A 130 10.85 4.03 7.85
N ILE A 131 10.53 4.33 6.60
CA ILE A 131 11.51 4.63 5.57
C ILE A 131 11.39 6.10 5.19
N ALA A 132 12.36 6.88 5.66
CA ALA A 132 12.57 8.27 5.25
C ALA A 132 13.78 8.35 4.30
N GLY A 133 13.53 8.65 3.02
CA GLY A 133 14.61 8.79 2.03
C GLY A 133 15.17 7.44 1.53
N ARG A 134 16.48 7.19 1.69
CA ARG A 134 17.12 5.96 1.20
C ARG A 134 16.82 4.81 2.17
N PRO A 135 16.22 3.69 1.70
CA PRO A 135 16.00 2.53 2.56
C PRO A 135 17.35 1.94 2.98
N THR A 136 17.56 1.83 4.29
CA THR A 136 18.72 1.16 4.89
C THR A 136 18.24 -0.18 5.49
N ASN A 137 19.04 -1.23 5.36
CA ASN A 137 18.66 -2.58 5.78
C ASN A 137 18.99 -2.82 7.27
N ASP A 138 18.50 -1.94 8.14
CA ASP A 138 18.78 -1.97 9.58
C ASP A 138 17.60 -2.54 10.39
N LEU A 139 16.71 -3.28 9.72
CA LEU A 139 15.47 -3.78 10.31
C LEU A 139 15.72 -5.00 11.19
N VAL A 140 15.30 -4.91 12.45
CA VAL A 140 15.29 -6.04 13.39
C VAL A 140 13.94 -6.73 13.29
N GLN A 141 13.90 -7.84 12.55
CA GLN A 141 12.71 -8.69 12.46
C GLN A 141 12.54 -9.53 13.72
N LYS A 142 11.31 -9.58 14.24
CA LYS A 142 10.98 -10.50 15.32
C LYS A 142 11.12 -11.94 14.80
N PRO A 143 11.72 -12.86 15.57
CA PRO A 143 11.72 -14.26 15.20
C PRO A 143 10.29 -14.81 15.19
N TYR A 144 10.08 -15.85 14.39
CA TYR A 144 8.82 -16.59 14.41
C TYR A 144 8.58 -17.20 15.81
N LEU A 145 7.41 -16.92 16.40
CA LEU A 145 7.02 -17.42 17.72
C LEU A 145 5.51 -17.75 17.70
N ASP A 146 5.13 -18.99 18.03
CA ASP A 146 3.71 -19.43 18.03
C ASP A 146 2.87 -18.74 19.12
N ALA A 147 3.51 -18.06 20.08
CA ALA A 147 2.83 -17.30 21.13
C ALA A 147 2.43 -15.87 20.71
N ASN A 148 3.03 -15.33 19.64
CA ASN A 148 2.82 -13.94 19.21
C ASN A 148 1.69 -13.81 18.18
N TRP A 149 0.91 -14.87 17.98
CA TRP A 149 -0.25 -14.83 17.10
C TRP A 149 -1.39 -14.08 17.78
N GLU A 150 -1.87 -13.04 17.11
CA GLU A 150 -2.99 -12.24 17.56
C GLU A 150 -4.26 -12.69 16.85
N ASN A 151 -5.36 -12.70 17.60
CA ASN A 151 -6.67 -13.00 17.05
C ASN A 151 -7.23 -11.74 16.41
N ILE A 152 -7.74 -11.88 15.19
CA ILE A 152 -8.28 -10.75 14.44
C ILE A 152 -9.61 -10.31 15.06
N VAL A 153 -9.68 -9.04 15.47
CA VAL A 153 -10.90 -8.43 16.01
C VAL A 153 -11.81 -8.02 14.86
N PRO A 154 -13.08 -8.48 14.80
CA PRO A 154 -13.99 -8.08 13.73
C PRO A 154 -14.20 -6.56 13.67
N GLY A 155 -14.16 -5.99 12.47
CA GLY A 155 -14.32 -4.54 12.25
C GLY A 155 -13.08 -3.70 12.55
N SER A 156 -11.96 -4.34 12.90
CA SER A 156 -10.66 -3.70 12.96
C SER A 156 -10.07 -3.48 11.55
N VAL A 157 -9.05 -2.63 11.47
CA VAL A 157 -8.29 -2.41 10.23
C VAL A 157 -7.60 -3.71 9.79
N GLU A 158 -7.10 -4.49 10.75
CA GLU A 158 -6.44 -5.77 10.52
C GLU A 158 -7.40 -6.81 9.93
N ASP A 159 -8.69 -6.80 10.31
CA ASP A 159 -9.70 -7.68 9.70
C ASP A 159 -9.94 -7.33 8.23
N SER A 160 -10.06 -6.04 7.91
CA SER A 160 -10.21 -5.57 6.53
C SER A 160 -8.99 -5.91 5.69
N LEU A 161 -7.79 -5.62 6.22
CA LEU A 161 -6.51 -5.93 5.59
C LEU A 161 -6.38 -7.44 5.35
N TYR A 162 -6.68 -8.26 6.35
CA TYR A 162 -6.64 -9.72 6.27
C TYR A 162 -7.54 -10.22 5.14
N GLN A 163 -8.81 -9.78 5.09
CA GLN A 163 -9.76 -10.24 4.09
C GLN A 163 -9.27 -9.93 2.67
N VAL A 164 -8.84 -8.68 2.43
CA VAL A 164 -8.37 -8.25 1.11
C VAL A 164 -7.09 -9.01 0.71
N VAL A 165 -6.14 -9.20 1.63
CA VAL A 165 -4.90 -9.93 1.34
C VAL A 165 -5.20 -11.39 1.03
N ILE A 166 -6.08 -12.06 1.78
CA ILE A 166 -6.47 -13.44 1.49
C ILE A 166 -7.09 -13.57 0.10
N GLU A 167 -7.95 -12.63 -0.29
CA GLU A 167 -8.56 -12.60 -1.63
C GLU A 167 -7.50 -12.41 -2.73
N LYS A 168 -6.59 -11.47 -2.56
CA LYS A 168 -5.47 -11.26 -3.50
C LYS A 168 -4.58 -12.49 -3.58
N MET A 169 -4.27 -13.14 -2.46
CA MET A 169 -3.41 -14.33 -2.43
C MET A 169 -4.05 -15.57 -3.08
N LYS A 170 -5.37 -15.67 -3.15
CA LYS A 170 -6.04 -16.71 -3.95
C LYS A 170 -5.72 -16.57 -5.45
N VAL A 171 -5.58 -15.34 -5.93
CA VAL A 171 -5.23 -15.04 -7.33
C VAL A 171 -3.74 -15.15 -7.58
N LEU A 172 -2.92 -14.58 -6.70
CA LEU A 172 -1.46 -14.47 -6.88
C LEU A 172 -0.73 -15.81 -6.78
N SER A 173 -1.06 -16.63 -5.79
CA SER A 173 -0.30 -17.85 -5.50
C SER A 173 -1.26 -18.94 -5.04
N PRO A 174 -1.99 -19.62 -5.94
CA PRO A 174 -3.04 -20.56 -5.55
C PRO A 174 -2.52 -21.65 -4.62
N GLU A 175 -3.36 -22.13 -3.71
CA GLU A 175 -2.98 -23.15 -2.74
C GLU A 175 -2.43 -24.38 -3.47
N LYS A 176 -1.14 -24.66 -3.25
CA LYS A 176 -0.54 -25.90 -3.71
C LYS A 176 -1.09 -27.00 -2.80
N LYS A 177 -1.97 -27.85 -3.35
CA LYS A 177 -2.38 -29.09 -2.69
C LYS A 177 -1.13 -29.89 -2.39
N ILE A 178 -0.78 -30.01 -1.11
CA ILE A 178 0.29 -30.90 -0.66
C ILE A 178 -0.16 -32.32 -1.03
N LYS A 179 0.34 -32.86 -2.15
CA LYS A 179 0.16 -34.26 -2.45
C LYS A 179 0.89 -35.02 -1.35
N LYS A 180 0.16 -35.56 -0.39
CA LYS A 180 0.65 -36.68 0.44
C LYS A 180 0.98 -37.80 -0.55
N SER A 181 2.23 -37.89 -1.00
CA SER A 181 2.68 -39.11 -1.67
C SER A 181 2.57 -40.20 -0.62
N GLY A 182 1.55 -41.04 -0.74
CA GLY A 182 1.38 -42.21 0.10
C GLY A 182 2.70 -42.97 0.15
N GLY A 183 3.25 -43.13 1.35
CA GLY A 183 4.48 -43.87 1.59
C GLY A 183 4.27 -45.36 1.44
N SER A 184 3.99 -45.84 0.21
CA SER A 184 3.78 -47.25 -0.10
C SER A 184 4.76 -47.78 -1.14
N ASN A 185 6.03 -47.32 -1.13
CA ASN A 185 7.02 -47.79 -2.12
C ASN A 185 8.44 -48.03 -1.55
N PHE A 186 8.71 -47.76 -0.26
CA PHE A 186 10.05 -47.99 0.33
C PHE A 186 10.16 -49.36 1.00
N PHE A 187 9.24 -49.73 1.89
CA PHE A 187 9.28 -51.04 2.57
C PHE A 187 8.91 -52.22 1.65
N ASP A 188 7.98 -52.02 0.70
CA ASP A 188 7.56 -53.08 -0.23
C ASP A 188 8.67 -53.49 -1.20
N ASN A 189 9.56 -52.57 -1.59
CA ASN A 189 10.70 -52.90 -2.45
C ASN A 189 11.80 -53.67 -1.70
N VAL A 190 12.01 -53.40 -0.41
CA VAL A 190 12.99 -54.13 0.40
C VAL A 190 12.52 -55.57 0.69
N LEU A 191 11.23 -55.77 0.94
CA LEU A 191 10.67 -57.12 1.13
C LEU A 191 10.57 -57.94 -0.17
N ARG A 192 10.53 -57.29 -1.34
CA ARG A 192 10.56 -57.98 -2.64
C ARG A 192 11.96 -58.40 -3.11
N ILE A 193 13.01 -57.73 -2.65
CA ILE A 193 14.41 -58.06 -2.98
C ILE A 193 14.91 -59.24 -2.15
N ALA A 194 14.25 -59.55 -1.03
CA ALA A 194 14.64 -60.60 -0.09
C ALA A 194 13.84 -61.91 -0.25
N MET A 195 13.10 -62.10 -1.34
CA MET A 195 12.31 -63.32 -1.61
C MET A 195 12.73 -63.99 -2.92
#